data_AF-A0A9X0JT31-F1
#
_entry.id   AF-A0A9X0JT31-F1
#
_cell.length_a   1.000
_cell.length_b   1.000
_cell.length_c   1.000
_cell.angle_alpha   90.00
_cell.angle_beta   90.00
_cell.angle_gamma   90.00
#
_symmetry.space_group_name_H-M   'P 1'
#
loop_
_entity.id
_entity.type
_entity.pdbx_description
1 polymer ?
#
loop_
_entity_poly.entity_id
_entity_poly.type
_entity_poly.pdbx_seq_one_letter_code
_entity_poly.pdbx_strand_id
1 'polypeptide(L)'
;MYDYFLLPNRIILCVDLRSFYASVSCIKKGLDPRYTKLAVVGDVNQSGSIVLAATPPLKALGIKKMARLYEIPKRPDIIIVNPIMHTYMKCSTFITGLALQYVAPEDFHQYSIDEFFMDMTASIHLFASNPREFALKFKREIYERTRIESTIGIGPNLLLSKVALRLPKITLYINKKHILALFIY
;
A
#
# COMPACT_ATOMS: atom_id res chain seq x y z
N MET A 1 -19.07 -3.72 -29.69
CA MET A 1 -18.74 -3.94 -28.26
C MET A 1 -17.45 -4.73 -28.22
N TYR A 2 -16.43 -4.28 -27.48
CA TYR A 2 -15.14 -4.99 -27.42
C TYR A 2 -15.28 -6.29 -26.63
N ASP A 3 -14.76 -7.40 -27.17
CA ASP A 3 -14.71 -8.68 -26.47
C ASP A 3 -13.48 -8.73 -25.56
N TYR A 4 -13.72 -8.48 -24.28
CA TYR A 4 -12.68 -8.52 -23.25
C TYR A 4 -12.14 -9.93 -23.00
N PHE A 5 -12.79 -11.02 -23.45
CA PHE A 5 -12.29 -12.39 -23.29
C PHE A 5 -11.01 -12.65 -24.09
N LEU A 6 -10.76 -11.92 -25.18
CA LEU A 6 -9.58 -12.05 -26.04
C LEU A 6 -8.29 -11.47 -25.45
N LEU A 7 -8.37 -10.61 -24.44
CA LEU A 7 -7.17 -10.04 -23.80
C LEU A 7 -6.30 -11.12 -23.10
N PRO A 8 -5.00 -10.92 -22.90
CA PRO A 8 -4.20 -11.85 -22.09
C PRO A 8 -4.71 -11.90 -20.64
N ASN A 9 -4.75 -13.09 -20.05
CA ASN A 9 -5.06 -13.29 -18.64
C ASN A 9 -3.76 -13.37 -17.83
N ARG A 10 -3.33 -12.22 -17.30
CA ARG A 10 -2.06 -12.10 -16.57
C ARG A 10 -2.27 -12.29 -15.07
N ILE A 11 -1.19 -12.35 -14.31
CA ILE A 11 -1.21 -12.35 -12.85
C ILE A 11 -0.53 -11.07 -12.41
N ILE A 12 -1.30 -9.98 -12.36
CA ILE A 12 -0.81 -8.67 -11.94
C ILE A 12 -1.11 -8.47 -10.46
N LEU A 13 -0.08 -8.19 -9.67
CA LEU A 13 -0.21 -7.76 -8.29
C LEU A 13 -0.05 -6.24 -8.24
N CYS A 14 -1.01 -5.55 -7.64
CA CYS A 14 -0.90 -4.14 -7.28
C CYS A 14 -0.65 -4.07 -5.77
N VAL A 15 0.46 -3.47 -5.36
CA VAL A 15 0.87 -3.36 -3.95
C VAL A 15 0.78 -1.90 -3.52
N ASP A 16 0.09 -1.63 -2.41
CA ASP A 16 -0.13 -0.30 -1.85
C ASP A 16 0.26 -0.30 -0.35
N LEU A 17 1.16 0.60 0.04
CA LEU A 17 1.67 0.69 1.40
C LEU A 17 0.75 1.57 2.27
N ARG A 18 0.22 0.98 3.35
CA ARG A 18 -0.82 1.60 4.17
C ARG A 18 -0.29 2.81 4.94
N SER A 19 -0.89 3.97 4.69
CA SER A 19 -0.57 5.23 5.39
C SER A 19 0.93 5.56 5.35
N PHE A 20 1.60 5.29 4.22
CA PHE A 20 3.05 5.19 4.09
C PHE A 20 3.87 6.26 4.86
N TYR A 21 3.70 7.56 4.58
CA TYR A 21 4.49 8.60 5.26
C TYR A 21 4.29 8.63 6.78
N ALA A 22 3.06 8.42 7.24
CA ALA A 22 2.76 8.37 8.67
C ALA A 22 3.32 7.11 9.32
N SER A 23 3.23 5.97 8.63
CA SER A 23 3.79 4.69 9.09
C SER A 23 5.32 4.78 9.23
N VAL A 24 6.03 5.27 8.20
CA VAL A 24 7.49 5.45 8.25
C VAL A 24 7.89 6.44 9.35
N SER A 25 7.15 7.53 9.53
CA SER A 25 7.42 8.51 10.58
C SER A 25 7.23 7.94 11.99
N CYS A 26 6.19 7.13 12.21
CA CYS A 26 5.99 6.39 13.46
C CYS A 26 7.17 5.47 13.75
N ILE A 27 7.54 4.63 12.77
CA ILE A 27 8.62 3.64 12.91
C ILE A 27 9.95 4.34 13.19
N LYS A 28 10.25 5.45 12.50
CA LYS A 28 11.46 6.25 12.72
C LYS A 28 11.54 6.82 14.15
N LYS A 29 10.39 7.02 14.81
CA LYS A 29 10.27 7.47 16.20
C LYS A 29 10.19 6.30 17.21
N GLY A 30 10.31 5.05 16.78
CA GLY A 30 10.16 3.88 17.64
C GLY A 30 8.70 3.59 18.06
N LEU A 31 7.73 4.09 17.30
CA LEU A 31 6.30 3.95 17.58
C LEU A 31 5.64 2.97 16.60
N ASP A 32 4.63 2.23 17.07
CA ASP A 32 3.83 1.36 16.20
C ASP A 32 2.72 2.17 15.49
N PRO A 33 2.69 2.21 14.14
CA PRO A 33 1.65 2.90 13.37
C PRO A 33 0.22 2.39 13.61
N ARG A 34 0.05 1.15 14.10
CA ARG A 34 -1.26 0.54 14.35
C ARG A 34 -1.98 1.13 15.56
N TYR A 35 -1.24 1.64 16.53
CA TYR A 35 -1.78 2.14 17.80
C TYR A 35 -1.55 3.65 17.99
N THR A 36 -0.58 4.22 17.27
CA THR A 36 -0.21 5.64 17.39
C THR A 36 -1.11 6.54 16.56
N LYS A 37 -1.54 7.68 17.11
CA LYS A 37 -2.22 8.75 16.35
C LYS A 37 -1.16 9.74 15.84
N LEU A 38 -0.76 9.63 14.58
CA LEU A 38 0.24 10.52 13.99
C LEU A 38 -0.23 11.06 12.64
N ALA A 39 -0.02 12.35 12.42
CA ALA A 39 -0.18 13.03 11.14
C ALA A 39 1.17 13.54 10.63
N VAL A 40 1.40 13.38 9.32
CA VAL A 40 2.45 14.08 8.59
C VAL A 40 1.78 15.26 7.89
N VAL A 41 2.24 16.47 8.19
CA VAL A 41 1.71 17.73 7.68
C VAL A 41 2.80 18.43 6.89
N GLY A 42 2.45 19.06 5.75
CA GLY A 42 3.44 19.67 4.86
C GLY A 42 4.36 20.69 5.54
N ASP A 43 3.78 21.51 6.43
CA ASP A 43 4.50 22.42 7.32
C ASP A 43 3.68 22.59 8.62
N VAL A 44 4.25 22.14 9.74
CA VAL A 44 3.61 22.25 11.07
C VAL A 44 3.46 23.69 11.58
N ASN A 45 4.21 24.65 11.01
CA ASN A 45 4.14 26.05 11.43
C ASN A 45 3.04 26.83 10.70
N GLN A 46 2.44 26.25 9.66
CA GLN A 46 1.38 26.86 8.87
C GLN A 46 0.04 26.20 9.20
N SER A 47 -0.86 26.92 9.88
CA SER A 47 -2.17 26.39 10.29
C SER A 47 -3.02 25.86 9.10
N GLY A 48 -2.89 26.50 7.93
CA GLY A 48 -3.53 26.08 6.69
C GLY A 48 -2.82 24.94 5.96
N SER A 49 -1.76 24.35 6.51
CA SER A 49 -1.02 23.28 5.85
C SER A 49 -1.84 22.00 5.75
N ILE A 50 -1.55 21.22 4.71
CA ILE A 50 -2.29 20.01 4.36
C ILE A 50 -1.71 18.79 5.10
N VAL A 51 -2.59 17.94 5.61
CA VAL A 51 -2.27 16.60 6.08
C VAL A 51 -1.95 15.70 4.89
N LEU A 52 -0.67 15.37 4.73
CA LEU A 52 -0.16 14.50 3.67
C LEU A 52 -0.51 13.03 3.94
N ALA A 53 -0.38 12.60 5.19
CA ALA A 53 -0.74 11.26 5.64
C ALA A 53 -1.13 11.23 7.11
N ALA A 54 -1.96 10.26 7.48
CA ALA A 54 -2.37 10.01 8.86
C ALA A 54 -2.40 8.50 9.13
N THR A 55 -2.02 8.11 10.35
CA THR A 55 -2.12 6.71 10.80
C THR A 55 -3.58 6.24 10.90
N PRO A 56 -3.85 4.93 10.84
CA PRO A 56 -5.22 4.41 10.97
C PRO A 56 -5.98 4.88 12.23
N PRO A 57 -5.37 4.90 13.44
CA PRO A 57 -6.04 5.42 14.63
C PRO A 57 -6.45 6.88 14.53
N LEU A 58 -5.65 7.73 13.85
CA LEU A 58 -6.00 9.13 13.65
C LEU A 58 -7.12 9.29 12.60
N LYS A 59 -7.09 8.49 11.53
CA LYS A 59 -8.17 8.44 10.54
C LYS A 59 -9.50 8.00 11.15
N ALA A 60 -9.48 7.11 12.14
CA ALA A 60 -10.66 6.66 12.87
C ALA A 60 -11.34 7.79 13.67
N LEU A 61 -10.62 8.89 13.97
CA LEU A 61 -11.19 10.11 14.55
C LEU A 61 -11.83 11.04 13.52
N GLY A 62 -11.94 10.62 12.26
CA GLY A 62 -12.55 11.41 11.18
C GLY A 62 -11.57 12.27 10.37
N ILE A 63 -10.27 12.25 10.69
CA ILE A 63 -9.25 12.98 9.94
C ILE A 63 -8.99 12.31 8.59
N LYS A 64 -9.44 12.97 7.52
CA LYS A 64 -9.28 12.50 6.14
C LYS A 64 -7.93 12.93 5.56
N LYS A 65 -7.50 12.27 4.48
CA LYS A 65 -6.45 12.82 3.61
C LYS A 65 -6.91 14.20 3.12
N MET A 66 -5.97 15.13 2.96
CA MET A 66 -6.23 16.52 2.56
C MET A 66 -6.93 17.39 3.61
N ALA A 67 -7.18 16.88 4.82
CA ALA A 67 -7.55 17.72 5.96
C ALA A 67 -6.49 18.79 6.22
N ARG A 68 -6.88 19.89 6.85
CA ARG A 68 -5.98 20.98 7.24
C ARG A 68 -5.45 20.74 8.65
N LEU A 69 -4.26 21.28 8.94
CA LEU A 69 -3.66 21.18 10.27
C LEU A 69 -4.60 21.69 11.37
N TYR A 70 -5.33 22.78 11.13
CA TYR A 70 -6.31 23.31 12.09
C TYR A 70 -7.52 22.38 12.34
N GLU A 71 -7.79 21.42 11.46
CA GLU A 71 -8.90 20.44 11.61
C GLU A 71 -8.51 19.27 12.51
N ILE A 72 -7.22 19.10 12.82
CA ILE A 72 -6.75 18.07 13.75
C ILE A 72 -7.09 18.50 15.18
N PRO A 73 -7.80 17.66 15.97
CA PRO A 73 -8.06 17.93 17.38
C PRO A 73 -6.78 18.21 18.14
N LYS A 74 -6.75 19.30 18.91
CA LYS A 74 -5.64 19.61 19.81
C LYS A 74 -5.71 18.68 21.02
N ARG A 75 -5.06 17.52 20.92
CA ARG A 75 -4.98 16.52 21.99
C ARG A 75 -3.53 16.11 22.22
N PRO A 76 -3.13 15.86 23.47
CA PRO A 76 -1.75 15.47 23.80
C PRO A 76 -1.35 14.10 23.25
N ASP A 77 -2.32 13.24 22.90
CA ASP A 77 -2.07 11.90 22.34
C ASP A 77 -1.95 11.89 20.81
N ILE A 78 -2.01 13.06 20.14
CA ILE A 78 -1.84 13.19 18.69
C ILE A 78 -0.47 13.79 18.39
N ILE A 79 0.31 13.08 17.58
CA ILE A 79 1.64 13.50 17.16
C ILE A 79 1.55 14.11 15.77
N ILE A 80 2.14 15.29 15.58
CA ILE A 80 2.18 15.98 14.28
C ILE A 80 3.65 16.19 13.90
N VAL A 81 4.00 15.85 12.67
CA VAL A 81 5.39 15.93 12.18
C VAL A 81 5.45 16.52 10.77
N ASN A 82 6.59 17.15 10.45
CA ASN A 82 6.96 17.51 9.07
C ASN A 82 7.38 16.26 8.27
N PRO A 83 7.28 16.28 6.93
CA PRO A 83 7.72 15.18 6.08
C PRO A 83 9.25 15.02 6.09
N ILE A 84 9.71 13.76 6.06
CA ILE A 84 11.13 13.39 6.04
C ILE A 84 11.44 12.64 4.72
N MET A 85 11.38 13.36 3.59
CA MET A 85 11.35 12.78 2.23
C MET A 85 12.45 11.77 1.95
N HIS A 86 13.69 12.05 2.36
CA HIS A 86 14.82 11.15 2.18
C HIS A 86 14.61 9.79 2.87
N THR A 87 13.98 9.75 4.06
CA THR A 87 13.66 8.50 4.76
C THR A 87 12.57 7.72 4.04
N TYR A 88 11.56 8.41 3.50
CA TYR A 88 10.49 7.80 2.72
C TYR A 88 11.02 7.15 1.44
N MET A 89 11.89 7.86 0.71
CA MET A 89 12.52 7.33 -0.50
C MET A 89 13.37 6.09 -0.19
N LYS A 90 14.20 6.13 0.85
CA LYS A 90 15.00 4.97 1.29
C LYS A 90 14.13 3.76 1.59
N CYS A 91 13.03 3.95 2.30
CA CYS A 91 12.11 2.86 2.63
C CYS A 91 11.40 2.31 1.39
N SER A 92 10.95 3.19 0.49
CA SER A 92 10.34 2.79 -0.79
C SER A 92 11.30 1.98 -1.65
N THR A 93 12.52 2.47 -1.88
CA THR A 93 13.56 1.77 -2.64
C THR A 93 13.90 0.42 -2.03
N PHE A 94 13.92 0.30 -0.70
CA PHE A 94 14.13 -0.98 -0.04
C PHE A 94 13.02 -1.98 -0.36
N ILE A 95 11.75 -1.56 -0.31
CA ILE A 95 10.60 -2.43 -0.65
C ILE A 95 10.59 -2.78 -2.13
N THR A 96 10.94 -1.84 -3.02
CA THR A 96 11.16 -2.10 -4.45
C THR A 96 12.26 -3.15 -4.65
N GLY A 97 13.35 -3.08 -3.89
CA GLY A 97 14.41 -4.08 -3.91
C GLY A 97 13.93 -5.47 -3.47
N LEU A 98 12.99 -5.57 -2.53
CA LEU A 98 12.33 -6.85 -2.19
C LEU A 98 11.48 -7.36 -3.36
N ALA A 99 10.70 -6.48 -4.02
CA ALA A 99 9.86 -6.87 -5.15
C ALA A 99 10.68 -7.42 -6.33
N LEU A 100 11.82 -6.78 -6.65
CA LEU A 100 12.72 -7.18 -7.72
C LEU A 100 13.45 -8.52 -7.48
N GLN A 101 13.31 -9.14 -6.30
CA GLN A 101 13.77 -10.51 -6.07
C GLN A 101 12.80 -11.56 -6.67
N TYR A 102 11.57 -11.15 -7.01
CA TYR A 102 10.49 -12.05 -7.44
C TYR A 102 10.05 -11.85 -8.89
N VAL A 103 10.40 -10.71 -9.50
CA VAL A 103 10.08 -10.39 -10.90
C VAL A 103 11.29 -9.77 -11.58
N ALA A 104 11.38 -9.94 -12.90
CA ALA A 104 12.37 -9.23 -13.69
C ALA A 104 12.08 -7.71 -13.69
N PRO A 105 13.09 -6.85 -13.89
CA PRO A 105 12.90 -5.40 -13.93
C PRO A 105 11.83 -4.93 -14.93
N GLU A 106 11.70 -5.59 -16.06
CA GLU A 106 10.69 -5.34 -17.10
C GLU A 106 9.25 -5.69 -16.66
N ASP A 107 9.10 -6.61 -15.71
CA ASP A 107 7.83 -7.04 -15.12
C ASP A 107 7.45 -6.23 -13.87
N PHE A 108 8.32 -5.31 -13.44
CA PHE A 108 8.09 -4.40 -12.33
C PHE A 108 7.72 -3.00 -12.83
N HIS A 109 6.65 -2.42 -12.28
CA HIS A 109 6.22 -1.06 -12.61
C HIS A 109 6.00 -0.22 -11.37
N GLN A 110 6.91 0.73 -11.11
CA GLN A 110 6.74 1.74 -10.06
C GLN A 110 5.66 2.74 -10.47
N TYR A 111 4.63 2.91 -9.64
CA TYR A 111 3.54 3.86 -9.91
C TYR A 111 3.62 5.12 -9.04
N SER A 112 3.94 4.98 -7.77
CA SER A 112 4.23 6.06 -6.83
C SER A 112 5.25 5.61 -5.78
N ILE A 113 5.63 6.46 -4.85
CA ILE A 113 6.55 6.09 -3.76
C ILE A 113 6.01 4.96 -2.85
N ASP A 114 4.70 4.82 -2.75
CA ASP A 114 4.01 3.84 -1.90
C ASP A 114 3.23 2.79 -2.69
N GLU A 115 3.37 2.77 -4.01
CA GLU A 115 2.58 1.93 -4.90
C GLU A 115 3.37 1.43 -6.11
N PHE A 116 3.23 0.13 -6.39
CA PHE A 116 3.83 -0.49 -7.55
C PHE A 116 3.02 -1.70 -8.02
N PHE A 117 3.33 -2.14 -9.24
CA PHE A 117 2.74 -3.31 -9.87
C PHE A 117 3.84 -4.33 -10.18
N MET A 118 3.47 -5.61 -10.10
CA MET A 118 4.33 -6.75 -10.43
C MET A 118 3.56 -7.67 -11.37
N ASP A 119 4.12 -7.94 -12.55
CA ASP A 119 3.64 -9.00 -13.44
C ASP A 119 4.29 -10.32 -13.04
N MET A 120 3.54 -11.14 -12.30
CA MET A 120 4.02 -12.43 -11.79
C MET A 120 3.68 -13.58 -12.76
N THR A 121 3.15 -13.29 -13.96
CA THR A 121 2.62 -14.30 -14.87
C THR A 121 3.66 -15.38 -15.19
N ALA A 122 4.91 -14.98 -15.45
CA ALA A 122 5.99 -15.89 -15.77
C ALA A 122 6.66 -16.50 -14.53
N SER A 123 6.79 -15.76 -13.43
CA SER A 123 7.66 -16.14 -12.31
C SER A 123 6.95 -16.81 -11.13
N ILE A 124 5.61 -16.70 -11.03
CA ILE A 124 4.87 -17.11 -9.82
C ILE A 124 5.10 -18.57 -9.40
N HIS A 125 5.20 -19.47 -10.38
CA HIS A 125 5.35 -20.91 -10.16
C HIS A 125 6.66 -21.28 -9.42
N LEU A 126 7.64 -20.38 -9.42
CA LEU A 126 8.91 -20.54 -8.70
C LEU A 126 8.77 -20.26 -7.20
N PHE A 127 7.73 -19.50 -6.79
CA PHE A 127 7.64 -18.92 -5.46
C PHE A 127 6.39 -19.33 -4.67
N ALA A 128 5.32 -19.76 -5.34
CA ALA A 128 4.08 -20.23 -4.73
C ALA A 128 3.24 -21.07 -5.70
N SER A 129 2.32 -21.89 -5.17
CA SER A 129 1.39 -22.66 -6.00
C SER A 129 0.23 -21.82 -6.55
N ASN A 130 -0.07 -20.69 -5.93
CA ASN A 130 -1.13 -19.78 -6.37
C ASN A 130 -0.84 -18.30 -6.01
N PRO A 131 -1.48 -17.32 -6.70
CA PRO A 131 -1.21 -15.90 -6.49
C PRO A 131 -1.54 -15.38 -5.08
N ARG A 132 -2.54 -15.98 -4.44
CA ARG A 132 -2.95 -15.59 -3.09
C ARG A 132 -1.90 -15.95 -2.06
N GLU A 133 -1.37 -17.17 -2.13
CA GLU A 133 -0.30 -17.63 -1.25
C GLU A 133 0.93 -16.73 -1.38
N PHE A 134 1.34 -16.41 -2.62
CA PHE A 134 2.44 -15.47 -2.85
C PHE A 134 2.14 -14.09 -2.24
N ALA A 135 0.95 -13.53 -2.49
CA ALA A 135 0.59 -12.23 -1.95
C ALA A 135 0.62 -12.19 -0.40
N LEU A 136 0.17 -13.26 0.27
CA LEU A 136 0.23 -13.37 1.73
C LEU A 136 1.68 -13.45 2.23
N LYS A 137 2.52 -14.26 1.56
CA LYS A 137 3.95 -14.37 1.86
C LYS A 137 4.65 -13.02 1.69
N PHE A 138 4.46 -12.36 0.55
CA PHE A 138 5.12 -11.10 0.23
C PHE A 138 4.65 -9.97 1.14
N LYS A 139 3.34 -9.88 1.44
CA LYS A 139 2.80 -8.95 2.43
C LYS A 139 3.44 -9.14 3.81
N ARG A 140 3.57 -10.40 4.25
CA ARG A 140 4.20 -10.75 5.52
C ARG A 140 5.67 -10.35 5.54
N GLU A 141 6.40 -10.62 4.46
CA GLU A 141 7.81 -10.24 4.34
C GLU A 141 8.01 -8.72 4.40
N ILE A 142 7.21 -7.93 3.67
CA ILE A 142 7.24 -6.46 3.77
C ILE A 142 7.06 -6.04 5.23
N TYR A 143 6.07 -6.60 5.92
CA TYR A 143 5.80 -6.26 7.31
C TYR A 143 6.94 -6.69 8.27
N GLU A 144 7.50 -7.87 8.10
CA GLU A 144 8.60 -8.36 8.95
C GLU A 144 9.87 -7.52 8.77
N ARG A 145 10.20 -7.15 7.53
CA ARG A 145 11.40 -6.38 7.20
C ARG A 145 11.28 -4.89 7.52
N THR A 146 10.09 -4.32 7.39
CA THR A 146 9.90 -2.86 7.45
C THR A 146 8.96 -2.38 8.55
N ARG A 147 8.16 -3.26 9.15
CA ARG A 147 7.01 -2.94 10.03
C ARG A 147 5.90 -2.12 9.37
N ILE A 148 5.90 -2.02 8.04
CA ILE A 148 4.86 -1.33 7.27
C ILE A 148 3.82 -2.33 6.80
N GLU A 149 2.56 -1.99 7.04
CA GLU A 149 1.41 -2.73 6.51
C GLU A 149 1.23 -2.45 5.02
N SER A 150 0.90 -3.47 4.23
CA SER A 150 0.57 -3.33 2.82
C SER A 150 -0.77 -4.00 2.48
N THR A 151 -1.38 -3.54 1.39
CA THR A 151 -2.52 -4.16 0.74
C THR A 151 -2.10 -4.61 -0.64
N ILE A 152 -2.50 -5.82 -1.04
CA ILE A 152 -2.17 -6.39 -2.34
C ILE A 152 -3.47 -6.79 -3.04
N GLY A 153 -3.71 -6.22 -4.22
CA GLY A 153 -4.81 -6.56 -5.12
C GLY A 153 -4.30 -7.38 -6.29
N ILE A 154 -5.04 -8.42 -6.70
CA ILE A 154 -4.63 -9.31 -7.79
C ILE A 154 -5.63 -9.20 -8.93
N GLY A 155 -5.14 -9.08 -10.16
CA GLY A 155 -6.01 -8.98 -11.33
C GLY A 155 -5.35 -9.41 -12.62
N PRO A 156 -6.14 -9.54 -13.70
CA PRO A 156 -5.65 -9.99 -15.00
C PRO A 156 -5.01 -8.87 -15.82
N ASN A 157 -5.04 -7.64 -15.29
CA ASN A 157 -4.41 -6.43 -15.81
C ASN A 157 -4.26 -5.40 -14.67
N LEU A 158 -3.51 -4.32 -14.94
CA LEU A 158 -3.20 -3.28 -13.95
C LEU A 158 -4.46 -2.61 -13.37
N LEU A 159 -5.46 -2.32 -14.21
CA LEU A 159 -6.68 -1.65 -13.77
C LEU A 159 -7.43 -2.50 -12.74
N LEU A 160 -7.66 -3.77 -13.05
CA LEU A 160 -8.40 -4.67 -12.18
C LEU A 160 -7.62 -5.04 -10.91
N SER A 161 -6.30 -5.18 -10.97
CA SER A 161 -5.48 -5.35 -9.77
C SER A 161 -5.54 -4.12 -8.86
N LYS A 162 -5.62 -2.91 -9.43
CA LYS A 162 -5.76 -1.67 -8.65
C LYS A 162 -7.14 -1.55 -8.02
N VAL A 163 -8.20 -1.88 -8.78
CA VAL A 163 -9.58 -1.88 -8.26
C VAL A 163 -9.73 -2.89 -7.11
N ALA A 164 -9.06 -4.04 -7.21
CA ALA A 164 -9.06 -5.06 -6.16
C ALA A 164 -8.56 -4.55 -4.79
N LEU A 165 -7.75 -3.48 -4.73
CA LEU A 165 -7.31 -2.87 -3.46
C LEU A 165 -8.42 -2.16 -2.68
N ARG A 166 -9.45 -1.64 -3.37
CA ARG A 166 -10.47 -0.77 -2.75
C ARG A 166 -11.64 -1.52 -2.14
N LEU A 167 -11.76 -2.81 -2.42
CA LEU A 167 -12.88 -3.60 -1.92
C LEU A 167 -12.62 -3.91 -0.42
N PRO A 168 -13.61 -3.64 0.46
CA PRO A 168 -13.39 -3.37 1.89
C PRO A 168 -12.77 -4.48 2.73
N LYS A 169 -12.57 -5.67 2.17
CA LYS A 169 -11.81 -6.79 2.71
C LYS A 169 -11.38 -7.56 1.46
N ILE A 170 -10.22 -8.24 1.46
CA ILE A 170 -9.83 -9.31 0.51
C ILE A 170 -8.80 -8.92 -0.57
N THR A 171 -7.72 -9.71 -0.63
CA THR A 171 -6.93 -9.96 -1.83
C THR A 171 -7.84 -10.60 -2.89
N LEU A 172 -8.51 -9.80 -3.71
CA LEU A 172 -9.38 -10.32 -4.76
C LEU A 172 -8.55 -10.86 -5.92
N TYR A 173 -9.05 -11.94 -6.52
CA TYR A 173 -8.66 -12.40 -7.85
C TYR A 173 -9.86 -12.14 -8.77
N ILE A 174 -9.72 -11.19 -9.69
CA ILE A 174 -10.75 -10.93 -10.70
C ILE A 174 -10.42 -11.82 -11.90
N ASN A 175 -11.26 -12.81 -12.22
CA ASN A 175 -11.19 -13.50 -13.51
C ASN A 175 -12.26 -12.90 -14.43
N LYS A 176 -12.03 -12.89 -15.74
CA LYS A 176 -12.93 -12.31 -16.75
C LYS A 176 -14.37 -12.85 -16.72
N LYS A 177 -14.60 -14.03 -16.15
CA LYS A 177 -15.94 -14.64 -16.01
C LYS A 177 -16.64 -14.32 -14.68
N HIS A 178 -15.89 -14.03 -13.60
CA HIS A 178 -16.44 -13.88 -12.25
C HIS A 178 -15.60 -12.93 -11.40
N ILE A 179 -16.26 -12.02 -10.67
CA ILE A 179 -15.68 -11.41 -9.47
C ILE A 179 -15.65 -12.51 -8.39
N LEU A 180 -14.54 -13.22 -8.28
CA LEU A 180 -14.30 -14.11 -7.16
C LEU A 180 -13.81 -13.27 -5.97
N ALA A 181 -14.75 -12.78 -5.19
CA ALA A 181 -14.47 -12.25 -3.87
C ALA A 181 -14.14 -13.42 -2.94
N LEU A 182 -12.85 -13.66 -2.68
CA LEU A 182 -12.40 -14.76 -1.84
C LEU A 182 -12.19 -14.29 -0.39
N PHE A 183 -13.19 -14.46 0.49
CA PHE A 183 -13.13 -14.03 1.89
C PHE A 183 -11.91 -14.63 2.63
N ILE A 184 -11.15 -13.79 3.35
CA ILE A 184 -10.15 -14.20 4.34
C ILE A 184 -10.70 -13.78 5.70
N TYR A 185 -10.97 -14.75 6.58
CA TYR A 185 -11.28 -14.57 7.99
C TYR A 185 -10.01 -14.25 8.79
#